data_AF-A0A0Q5L7D7-F1
#
_entry.id   AF-A0A0Q5L7D7-F1
#
_cell.length_a   1.000
_cell.length_b   1.000
_cell.length_c   1.000
_cell.angle_alpha   90.00
_cell.angle_beta   90.00
_cell.angle_gamma   90.00
#
_symmetry.space_group_name_H-M   'P 1'
#
loop_
_entity.id
_entity.type
_entity.pdbx_description
1 polymer ?
#
loop_
_entity_poly.entity_id
_entity_poly.type
_entity_poly.pdbx_seq_one_letter_code
_entity_poly.pdbx_strand_id
1 'polypeptide(L)'
;MTAAPGGATASATPRRARRGPRVGFVLIAVLAGLLAAYDLSEAVTNLVLVPQDVRYQNNAFFDEVGVGSLAASPPWAALWANVLLPPVAYVVALLVARRRTLGRAALVFATGLAAVAAASLSLTAYVLSI
;
A
#
# COMPACT_ATOMS: atom_id res chain seq x y z
N MET A 1 -42.00 -64.53 -10.42
CA MET A 1 -41.10 -63.58 -11.11
C MET A 1 -41.60 -62.18 -10.80
N THR A 2 -41.10 -61.56 -9.72
CA THR A 2 -41.28 -60.12 -9.45
C THR A 2 -40.31 -59.73 -8.33
N ALA A 3 -39.20 -59.13 -8.72
CA ALA A 3 -38.21 -58.53 -7.84
C ALA A 3 -38.72 -57.17 -7.34
N ALA A 4 -38.40 -56.84 -6.08
CA ALA A 4 -38.57 -55.52 -5.49
C ALA A 4 -37.63 -54.48 -6.11
N PRO A 5 -37.87 -53.18 -5.84
CA PRO A 5 -36.74 -52.31 -5.54
C PRO A 5 -36.93 -51.57 -4.22
N GLY A 6 -35.94 -51.72 -3.35
CA GLY A 6 -35.81 -51.04 -2.08
C GLY A 6 -35.66 -49.52 -2.24
N GLY A 7 -36.22 -48.79 -1.28
CA GLY A 7 -36.10 -47.35 -1.19
C GLY A 7 -34.66 -46.93 -0.98
N ALA A 8 -34.11 -46.23 -1.98
CA ALA A 8 -32.81 -45.58 -1.87
C ALA A 8 -32.94 -44.41 -0.88
N THR A 9 -32.42 -44.58 0.34
CA THR A 9 -32.13 -43.46 1.24
C THR A 9 -30.99 -42.64 0.63
N ALA A 10 -31.33 -41.56 -0.05
CA ALA A 10 -30.35 -40.61 -0.56
C ALA A 10 -29.62 -39.95 0.62
N SER A 11 -28.41 -40.42 0.91
CA SER A 11 -27.49 -39.81 1.87
C SER A 11 -27.15 -38.40 1.41
N ALA A 12 -27.71 -37.38 2.08
CA ALA A 12 -27.38 -35.99 1.82
C ALA A 12 -25.96 -35.69 2.30
N THR A 13 -24.98 -35.79 1.41
CA THR A 13 -23.60 -35.37 1.68
C THR A 13 -23.58 -33.86 1.96
N PRO A 14 -23.06 -33.39 3.12
CA PRO A 14 -23.01 -31.98 3.42
C PRO A 14 -22.03 -31.29 2.45
N ARG A 15 -22.57 -30.52 1.50
CA ARG A 15 -21.79 -29.59 0.66
C ARG A 15 -21.12 -28.58 1.59
N ARG A 16 -19.84 -28.80 1.93
CA ARG A 16 -19.00 -27.75 2.51
C ARG A 16 -19.11 -26.53 1.59
N ALA A 17 -19.78 -25.49 2.08
CA ALA A 17 -20.01 -24.27 1.33
C ALA A 17 -18.65 -23.71 0.87
N ARG A 18 -18.54 -23.40 -0.43
CA ARG A 18 -17.34 -22.88 -1.11
C ARG A 18 -16.93 -21.49 -0.60
N ARG A 19 -16.55 -21.38 0.69
CA ARG A 19 -16.12 -20.12 1.34
C ARG A 19 -14.67 -19.72 0.99
N GLY A 20 -13.87 -20.62 0.40
CA GLY A 20 -12.42 -20.45 0.18
C GLY A 20 -11.99 -19.19 -0.60
N PRO A 21 -12.57 -18.86 -1.77
CA PRO A 21 -12.04 -17.78 -2.61
C PRO A 21 -12.24 -16.38 -2.02
N ARG A 22 -13.33 -16.17 -1.27
CA ARG A 22 -13.64 -14.87 -0.66
C ARG A 22 -12.77 -14.59 0.56
N VAL A 23 -12.57 -15.60 1.41
CA VAL A 23 -11.69 -15.47 2.59
C VAL A 23 -10.26 -15.22 2.14
N GLY A 24 -9.75 -15.96 1.15
CA GLY A 24 -8.41 -15.74 0.61
C GLY A 24 -8.22 -14.32 0.06
N PHE A 25 -9.19 -13.79 -0.68
CA PHE A 25 -9.13 -12.41 -1.18
C PHE A 25 -9.07 -11.39 -0.04
N VAL A 26 -9.93 -11.54 0.97
CA VAL A 26 -9.95 -10.63 2.14
C VAL A 26 -8.62 -10.68 2.87
N LEU A 27 -8.05 -11.87 3.11
CA LEU A 27 -6.76 -12.01 3.77
C LEU A 27 -5.65 -11.28 3.00
N ILE A 28 -5.55 -11.47 1.68
CA ILE A 28 -4.54 -10.78 0.86
C ILE A 28 -4.77 -9.27 0.85
N ALA A 29 -6.02 -8.82 0.73
CA ALA A 29 -6.34 -7.40 0.75
C ALA A 29 -6.01 -6.75 2.11
N VAL A 30 -6.25 -7.45 3.22
CA VAL A 30 -5.88 -6.98 4.57
C VAL A 30 -4.37 -6.94 4.72
N LEU A 31 -3.66 -8.00 4.35
CA LEU A 31 -2.19 -8.04 4.42
C LEU A 31 -1.56 -6.92 3.59
N ALA A 32 -2.00 -6.75 2.33
CA ALA A 32 -1.54 -5.67 1.48
C ALA A 32 -1.90 -4.29 2.05
N GLY A 33 -3.07 -4.16 2.69
CA GLY A 33 -3.50 -2.93 3.35
C GLY A 33 -2.64 -2.58 4.56
N LEU A 34 -2.23 -3.58 5.34
CA LEU A 34 -1.31 -3.39 6.47
C LEU A 34 0.08 -2.95 5.98
N LEU A 35 0.58 -3.53 4.89
CA LEU A 35 1.85 -3.09 4.29
C LEU A 35 1.76 -1.66 3.75
N ALA A 36 0.69 -1.32 3.03
CA ALA A 36 0.48 0.05 2.58
C ALA A 36 0.30 1.05 3.75
N ALA A 37 -0.29 0.61 4.86
CA ALA A 37 -0.40 1.42 6.08
C ALA A 37 0.97 1.63 6.75
N TYR A 38 1.84 0.63 6.72
CA TYR A 38 3.23 0.76 7.16
C TYR A 38 3.98 1.81 6.33
N ASP A 39 3.92 1.72 4.99
CA ASP A 39 4.54 2.72 4.09
C ASP A 39 3.97 4.13 4.35
N LEU A 40 2.66 4.24 4.58
CA LEU A 40 2.04 5.51 4.95
C LEU A 40 2.57 6.06 6.27
N SER A 41 2.81 5.22 7.27
CA SER A 41 3.35 5.66 8.56
C SER A 41 4.79 6.19 8.43
N GLU A 42 5.61 5.56 7.59
CA GLU A 42 6.94 6.06 7.25
C GLU A 42 6.86 7.40 6.51
N ALA A 43 5.96 7.50 5.52
CA ALA A 43 5.79 8.73 4.76
C ALA A 43 5.32 9.91 5.64
N VAL A 44 4.41 9.66 6.59
CA VAL A 44 3.97 10.68 7.57
C VAL A 44 5.12 11.07 8.50
N THR A 45 5.90 10.09 8.96
CA THR A 45 7.09 10.35 9.78
C THR A 45 8.06 11.26 9.03
N ASN A 46 8.32 10.98 7.74
CA ASN A 46 9.16 11.81 6.90
C ASN A 46 8.57 13.21 6.68
N LEU A 47 7.25 13.33 6.45
CA LEU A 47 6.57 14.61 6.30
C LEU A 47 6.75 15.52 7.55
N VAL A 48 6.80 14.92 8.73
CA VAL A 48 6.99 15.66 10.00
C VAL A 48 8.46 15.93 10.28
N LEU A 49 9.34 14.94 10.11
CA LEU A 49 10.74 15.03 10.54
C LEU A 49 11.64 15.76 9.53
N VAL A 50 11.42 15.63 8.22
CA VAL A 50 12.27 16.29 7.21
C VAL A 50 12.27 17.82 7.36
N PRO A 51 11.13 18.50 7.58
CA PRO A 51 11.13 19.94 7.84
C PRO A 51 11.86 20.36 9.13
N GLN A 52 12.14 19.42 10.04
CA GLN A 52 12.89 19.68 11.28
C GLN A 52 14.41 19.49 11.11
N ASP A 53 14.88 19.17 9.91
CA ASP A 53 16.32 19.09 9.63
C ASP A 53 16.98 20.46 9.81
N VAL A 54 18.19 20.46 10.39
CA VAL A 54 19.03 21.64 10.63
C VAL A 54 19.21 22.46 9.35
N ARG A 55 19.25 21.79 8.20
CA ARG A 55 19.33 22.42 6.89
C ARG A 55 18.26 23.51 6.68
N TYR A 56 17.02 23.27 7.12
CA TYR A 56 15.91 24.19 6.91
C TYR A 56 15.69 25.14 8.09
N GLN A 57 16.12 24.74 9.30
CA GLN A 57 15.98 25.55 10.50
C GLN A 57 16.95 26.73 10.56
N ASN A 58 18.12 26.63 9.92
CA ASN A 58 19.16 27.67 9.98
C ASN A 58 19.01 28.79 8.94
N ASN A 59 17.91 28.85 8.19
CA ASN A 59 17.72 29.86 7.14
C ASN A 59 17.85 31.30 7.67
N ALA A 60 17.30 31.59 8.85
CA ALA A 60 17.41 32.92 9.47
C ALA A 60 18.87 33.30 9.80
N PHE A 61 19.68 32.33 10.23
CA PHE A 61 21.10 32.54 10.47
C PHE A 61 21.86 32.76 9.16
N PHE A 62 21.54 32.02 8.09
CA PHE A 62 22.17 32.22 6.78
C PHE A 62 21.91 33.62 6.21
N ASP A 63 20.70 34.13 6.40
CA ASP A 63 20.36 35.51 6.01
C ASP A 63 21.16 36.55 6.83
N GLU A 64 21.30 36.33 8.15
CA GLU A 64 22.03 37.24 9.04
C GLU A 64 23.53 37.34 8.73
N VAL A 65 24.18 36.22 8.41
CA VAL A 65 25.63 36.19 8.09
C VAL A 65 25.93 36.46 6.61
N GLY A 66 24.93 36.88 5.83
CA GLY A 66 25.09 37.30 4.43
C GLY A 66 25.26 36.15 3.43
N VAL A 67 24.90 34.93 3.81
CA VAL A 67 25.00 33.71 2.99
C VAL A 67 23.63 33.10 2.69
N GLY A 68 22.59 33.95 2.57
CA GLY A 68 21.20 33.52 2.33
C GLY A 68 20.99 32.68 1.07
N SER A 69 21.95 32.64 0.14
CA SER A 69 21.93 31.70 -0.99
C SER A 69 22.01 30.22 -0.58
N LEU A 70 22.44 29.92 0.65
CA LEU A 70 22.40 28.57 1.23
C LEU A 70 21.06 28.21 1.88
N ALA A 71 20.14 29.17 2.02
CA ALA A 71 18.81 28.90 2.57
C ALA A 71 18.06 27.92 1.66
N ALA A 72 17.45 26.90 2.27
CA ALA A 72 16.74 25.86 1.55
C ALA A 72 15.31 25.72 2.08
N SER A 73 14.39 25.25 1.25
CA SER A 73 13.03 24.92 1.64
C SER A 73 12.85 23.40 1.70
N PRO A 74 12.13 22.86 2.70
CA PRO A 74 11.76 21.46 2.69
C PRO A 74 11.05 21.08 1.38
N PRO A 75 11.27 19.87 0.85
CA PRO A 75 10.67 19.43 -0.41
C PRO A 75 9.22 19.00 -0.22
N TRP A 76 8.36 19.96 0.13
CA TRP A 76 6.96 19.75 0.50
C TRP A 76 6.17 18.94 -0.54
N ALA A 77 6.39 19.21 -1.83
CA ALA A 77 5.73 18.47 -2.90
C ALA A 77 6.09 16.98 -2.87
N ALA A 78 7.37 16.64 -2.67
CA ALA A 78 7.82 15.26 -2.56
C ALA A 78 7.27 14.57 -1.30
N LEU A 79 7.23 15.29 -0.17
CA LEU A 79 6.71 14.76 1.09
C LEU A 79 5.21 14.44 0.99
N TRP A 80 4.41 15.37 0.45
CA TRP A 80 2.98 15.14 0.22
C TRP A 80 2.74 14.04 -0.81
N ALA A 81 3.52 13.99 -1.89
CA ALA A 81 3.44 12.91 -2.86
C ALA A 81 3.69 11.56 -2.18
N ASN A 82 4.73 11.45 -1.34
CA ASN A 82 5.06 10.21 -0.63
C ASN A 82 3.94 9.76 0.32
N VAL A 83 3.24 10.69 0.97
CA VAL A 83 2.10 10.38 1.85
C VAL A 83 0.87 9.89 1.07
N LEU A 84 0.59 10.49 -0.08
CA LEU A 84 -0.58 10.12 -0.90
C LEU A 84 -0.38 8.79 -1.64
N LEU A 85 0.87 8.40 -1.88
CA LEU A 85 1.20 7.30 -2.78
C LEU A 85 0.71 5.93 -2.28
N PRO A 86 0.96 5.50 -1.03
CA PRO A 86 0.45 4.22 -0.51
C PRO A 86 -1.09 4.08 -0.53
N PRO A 87 -1.89 5.04 0.00
CA PRO A 87 -3.35 4.88 0.03
C PRO A 87 -3.96 4.89 -1.38
N VAL A 88 -3.46 5.74 -2.29
CA VAL A 88 -3.94 5.78 -3.68
C VAL A 88 -3.62 4.47 -4.39
N ALA A 89 -2.38 3.99 -4.29
CA ALA A 89 -1.97 2.72 -4.90
C ALA A 89 -2.80 1.54 -4.36
N TYR A 90 -3.03 1.49 -3.05
CA TYR A 90 -3.84 0.44 -2.43
C TYR A 90 -5.29 0.47 -2.91
N VAL A 91 -5.93 1.65 -2.96
CA VAL A 91 -7.31 1.79 -3.45
C VAL A 91 -7.42 1.38 -4.91
N VAL A 92 -6.48 1.81 -5.76
CA VAL A 92 -6.43 1.42 -7.18
C VAL A 92 -6.27 -0.10 -7.30
N ALA A 93 -5.33 -0.69 -6.56
CA ALA A 93 -5.12 -2.14 -6.55
C ALA A 93 -6.39 -2.89 -6.11
N LEU A 94 -7.07 -2.44 -5.06
CA LEU A 94 -8.31 -3.04 -4.57
C LEU A 94 -9.42 -2.98 -5.62
N LEU A 95 -9.60 -1.84 -6.28
CA LEU A 95 -10.60 -1.65 -7.33
C LEU A 95 -10.34 -2.54 -8.56
N VAL A 96 -9.08 -2.76 -8.91
CA VAL A 96 -8.67 -3.63 -10.01
C VAL A 96 -8.79 -5.11 -9.64
N ALA A 97 -8.44 -5.48 -8.40
CA ALA A 97 -8.38 -6.85 -7.93
C ALA A 97 -9.77 -7.45 -7.62
N ARG A 98 -10.76 -6.65 -7.22
CA ARG A 98 -12.07 -7.11 -6.70
C ARG A 98 -12.89 -8.03 -7.61
N ARG A 99 -12.58 -8.09 -8.92
CA ARG A 99 -13.25 -8.98 -9.89
C ARG A 99 -12.32 -10.03 -10.50
N ARG A 100 -11.14 -10.25 -9.91
CA ARG A 100 -10.11 -11.15 -10.45
C ARG A 100 -10.04 -12.45 -9.66
N THR A 101 -9.39 -13.46 -10.26
CA THR A 101 -9.04 -14.70 -9.55
C THR A 101 -8.03 -14.40 -8.45
N LEU A 102 -7.96 -15.26 -7.43
CA LEU A 102 -7.12 -15.02 -6.24
C LEU A 102 -5.64 -14.75 -6.60
N GLY A 103 -5.06 -15.55 -7.50
CA GLY A 103 -3.68 -15.34 -7.95
C GLY A 103 -3.47 -14.03 -8.69
N ARG A 104 -4.43 -13.61 -9.54
CA ARG A 104 -4.37 -12.31 -10.22
C ARG A 104 -4.55 -11.15 -9.24
N ALA A 105 -5.41 -11.30 -8.24
CA ALA A 105 -5.58 -10.30 -7.19
C ALA A 105 -4.28 -10.13 -6.37
N ALA A 106 -3.62 -11.24 -6.02
CA ALA A 106 -2.32 -11.21 -5.34
C ALA A 106 -1.26 -10.46 -6.15
N LEU A 107 -1.16 -10.75 -7.46
CA LEU A 107 -0.24 -10.04 -8.35
C LEU A 107 -0.55 -8.54 -8.42
N VAL A 108 -1.83 -8.15 -8.51
CA VAL A 108 -2.22 -6.73 -8.55
C VAL A 108 -1.79 -6.00 -7.27
N PHE A 109 -2.02 -6.59 -6.10
CA PHE A 109 -1.57 -5.99 -4.83
C PHE A 109 -0.04 -5.93 -4.74
N ALA A 110 0.65 -7.01 -5.11
CA ALA A 110 2.11 -7.06 -5.09
C ALA A 110 2.73 -6.01 -6.03
N THR A 111 2.19 -5.85 -7.25
CA THR A 111 2.63 -4.82 -8.19
C THR A 111 2.36 -3.41 -7.66
N GLY A 112 1.20 -3.19 -7.03
CA GLY A 112 0.88 -1.91 -6.37
C GLY A 112 1.90 -1.55 -5.29
N LEU A 113 2.20 -2.49 -4.39
CA LEU A 113 3.20 -2.31 -3.33
C LEU A 113 4.62 -2.11 -3.89
N ALA A 114 4.99 -2.87 -4.92
CA ALA A 114 6.29 -2.70 -5.57
C ALA A 114 6.43 -1.31 -6.23
N ALA A 115 5.35 -0.80 -6.83
CA ALA A 115 5.32 0.55 -7.39
C ALA A 115 5.45 1.61 -6.29
N VAL A 116 4.81 1.40 -5.13
CA VAL A 116 4.96 2.27 -3.95
C VAL A 116 6.41 2.30 -3.49
N ALA A 117 7.00 1.14 -3.22
CA ALA A 117 8.39 1.04 -2.77
C ALA A 117 9.37 1.70 -3.75
N ALA A 118 9.22 1.47 -5.05
CA ALA A 118 10.07 2.07 -6.08
C ALA A 118 9.94 3.60 -6.14
N ALA A 119 8.72 4.12 -6.05
CA ALA A 119 8.46 5.56 -6.06
C ALA A 119 8.97 6.24 -4.78
N SER A 120 8.74 5.65 -3.60
CA SER A 120 9.24 6.16 -2.32
C SER A 120 10.77 6.17 -2.28
N LEU A 121 11.43 5.14 -2.81
CA LEU A 121 12.89 5.11 -2.95
C LEU A 121 13.40 6.23 -3.87
N SER A 122 12.71 6.44 -5.00
CA SER A 122 13.06 7.49 -5.96
C SER A 122 12.84 8.90 -5.38
N LEU A 123 11.77 9.12 -4.62
CA LEU A 123 11.51 10.36 -3.90
C LEU A 123 12.58 10.62 -2.84
N THR A 124 12.98 9.59 -2.10
CA THR A 124 14.06 9.70 -1.11
C THR A 124 15.37 10.10 -1.77
N ALA A 125 15.74 9.44 -2.88
CA ALA A 125 16.94 9.79 -3.64
C ALA A 125 16.90 11.23 -4.17
N TYR A 126 15.73 11.68 -4.66
CA TYR A 126 15.55 13.06 -5.10
C TYR A 126 15.74 14.06 -3.96
N VAL A 127 15.13 13.83 -2.79
CA VAL A 127 15.25 14.69 -1.61
C VAL A 127 16.70 14.79 -1.13
N LEU A 128 17.47 13.72 -1.24
CA LEU A 128 18.90 13.71 -0.89
C LEU A 128 19.79 14.42 -1.92
N SER A 129 19.30 14.64 -3.14
CA SER A 129 20.08 15.23 -4.24
C SER A 129 19.94 16.75 -4.38
N ILE A 130 18.85 17.30 -3.86
CA ILE A 130 18.60 18.75 -3.84
C ILE A 130 19.23 19.36 -2.61
#